data_AF-A0A2W2LX02-F1
#
_entry.id   AF-A0A2W2LX02-F1
#
_cell.length_a   1.000
_cell.length_b   1.000
_cell.length_c   1.000
_cell.angle_alpha   90.00
_cell.angle_beta   90.00
_cell.angle_gamma   90.00
#
_symmetry.space_group_name_H-M   'P 1'
#
loop_
_entity.id
_entity.type
_entity.pdbx_description
1 polymer ?
#
loop_
_entity_poly.entity_id
_entity_poly.type
_entity_poly.pdbx_seq_one_letter_code
_entity_poly.pdbx_strand_id
1 'polypeptide(L)' 'MSGHRGLRVIPTWLHGQERLYVCRPDGRNVAWYDREAARVHVLSEDEREDVLQALGPFLAGPVAVGPRGRGPG' A
#
# COMPACT_ATOMS: atom_id res chain seq x y z
N MET A 1 -15.74 -4.30 17.44
CA MET A 1 -15.88 -4.90 16.10
C MET A 1 -14.89 -4.20 15.20
N SER A 2 -13.68 -4.76 15.08
CA SER A 2 -12.63 -4.19 14.23
C SER A 2 -13.06 -4.41 12.78
N GLY A 3 -13.69 -3.38 12.22
CA GLY A 3 -14.16 -3.38 10.85
C GLY A 3 -12.96 -3.65 9.96
N HIS A 4 -12.92 -4.85 9.40
CA HIS A 4 -12.10 -5.22 8.26
C HIS A 4 -12.55 -4.29 7.14
N ARG A 5 -12.00 -3.07 7.11
CA ARG A 5 -12.31 -2.03 6.14
C ARG A 5 -11.99 -2.68 4.80
N GLY A 6 -12.98 -2.85 3.94
CA GLY A 6 -12.86 -3.51 2.63
C GLY A 6 -11.93 -2.77 1.69
N LEU A 7 -10.65 -2.68 2.04
CA LEU A 7 -9.59 -2.10 1.25
C LEU A 7 -9.45 -2.95 -0.01
N ARG A 8 -9.46 -2.27 -1.14
CA ARG A 8 -9.32 -2.89 -2.45
C ARG A 8 -7.90 -2.67 -2.93
N VAL A 9 -7.22 -3.76 -3.22
CA VAL A 9 -5.91 -3.75 -3.87
C VAL A 9 -6.13 -3.73 -5.39
N ILE A 10 -5.59 -2.71 -6.05
CA ILE A 10 -5.69 -2.51 -7.50
C ILE A 10 -4.27 -2.62 -8.08
N PRO A 11 -3.95 -3.72 -8.78
CA PRO A 11 -2.70 -3.82 -9.52
C PRO A 11 -2.69 -2.83 -10.68
N THR A 12 -1.60 -2.09 -10.82
CA THR A 12 -1.40 -1.10 -11.87
C THR A 12 -0.02 -1.29 -12.48
N TRP A 13 0.02 -1.33 -13.81
CA TRP A 13 1.24 -1.37 -14.60
C TRP A 13 1.55 0.03 -15.11
N LEU A 14 2.61 0.65 -14.60
CA LEU A 14 3.03 1.99 -14.98
C LEU A 14 4.46 1.92 -15.49
N HIS A 15 4.68 2.26 -16.76
CA HIS A 15 6.01 2.23 -17.40
C HIS A 15 6.76 0.89 -17.23
N GLY A 16 6.05 -0.23 -17.24
CA GLY A 16 6.62 -1.56 -17.02
C GLY A 16 6.88 -1.91 -15.55
N GLN A 17 6.63 -1.00 -14.61
CA GLN A 17 6.69 -1.27 -13.18
C GLN A 17 5.32 -1.71 -12.65
N GLU A 18 5.30 -2.83 -11.92
CA GLU A 18 4.09 -3.30 -11.24
C GLU A 18 3.96 -2.62 -9.87
N ARG A 19 2.89 -1.85 -9.69
CA ARG A 19 2.56 -1.20 -8.41
C ARG A 19 1.16 -1.61 -7.97
N LEU A 20 1.01 -1.85 -6.68
CA LEU A 20 -0.30 -2.17 -6.10
C LEU A 20 -0.83 -0.98 -5.33
N TYR A 21 -1.95 -0.44 -5.76
CA TYR A 21 -2.63 0.65 -5.06
C TYR A 21 -3.65 0.08 -4.08
N VAL A 22 -3.71 0.62 -2.87
CA VAL A 22 -4.67 0.24 -1.85
C VAL A 22 -5.65 1.39 -1.69
N CYS A 23 -6.88 1.16 -2.13
CA CYS A 23 -7.95 2.13 -2.05
C CYS A 23 -8.97 1.70 -1.00
N ARG A 24 -9.46 2.67 -0.23
CA ARG A 24 -10.62 2.49 0.63
C ARG A 24 -11.89 2.26 -0.19
N PRO A 25 -12.97 1.74 0.43
CA PRO A 25 -14.29 1.67 -0.19
C PRO A 25 -14.83 3.03 -0.62
N ASP A 26 -14.36 4.12 0.01
CA ASP A 26 -14.70 5.50 -0.34
C ASP A 26 -13.99 6.00 -1.62
N GLY A 27 -13.13 5.18 -2.23
CA GLY A 27 -12.36 5.51 -3.44
C GLY A 27 -11.05 6.26 -3.18
N ARG A 28 -10.72 6.60 -1.93
CA ARG A 28 -9.46 7.26 -1.59
C ARG A 28 -8.31 6.27 -1.54
N ASN A 29 -7.18 6.65 -2.12
CA ASN A 29 -5.94 5.90 -2.00
C ASN A 29 -5.32 6.14 -0.62
N VAL A 30 -5.00 5.04 0.07
CA VAL A 30 -4.47 5.06 1.45
C VAL A 30 -3.11 4.41 1.58
N ALA A 31 -2.66 3.67 0.57
CA ALA A 31 -1.29 3.21 0.45
C ALA A 31 -0.99 2.73 -0.98
N TRP A 32 0.28 2.60 -1.30
CA TRP A 32 0.71 1.88 -2.49
C TRP A 32 1.96 1.07 -2.21
N TYR A 33 2.09 -0.08 -2.86
CA TYR A 33 3.24 -0.96 -2.78
C TYR A 33 4.02 -0.90 -4.09
N ASP A 34 5.30 -0.59 -3.96
CA ASP A 34 6.28 -0.71 -5.01
C ASP A 34 6.89 -2.12 -4.97
N ARG A 35 6.58 -2.94 -5.97
CA ARG A 35 7.14 -4.30 -6.04
C ARG A 35 8.63 -4.29 -6.39
N GLU A 36 9.10 -3.30 -7.15
CA GLU A 36 10.53 -3.20 -7.51
C GLU A 36 11.37 -2.83 -6.30
N ALA A 37 10.93 -1.83 -5.53
CA ALA A 37 11.64 -1.40 -4.33
C ALA A 37 11.30 -2.24 -3.08
N ALA A 38 10.40 -3.22 -3.20
CA ALA A 38 9.81 -3.98 -2.10
C ALA A 38 9.39 -3.07 -0.92
N ARG A 39 8.74 -1.94 -1.24
CA ARG A 39 8.43 -0.88 -0.29
C ARG A 39 6.97 -0.47 -0.31
N VAL A 40 6.34 -0.46 0.86
CA VAL A 40 4.97 0.03 1.06
C VAL A 40 5.04 1.48 1.50
N HIS A 41 4.39 2.34 0.73
CA HIS A 41 4.20 3.75 1.01
C HIS A 41 2.82 3.96 1.59
N VAL A 42 2.75 4.16 2.89
CA VAL A 42 1.49 4.39 3.59
C VAL A 42 1.14 5.87 3.52
N LEU A 43 -0.08 6.16 3.07
CA LEU A 43 -0.60 7.51 2.92
C LEU A 43 -1.38 7.97 4.14
N SER A 44 -1.96 7.02 4.90
CA SER A 44 -2.70 7.22 6.14
C SER A 44 -2.17 6.25 7.20
N GLU A 45 -1.48 6.75 8.23
CA GLU A 45 -0.90 5.90 9.27
C GLU A 45 -1.96 5.15 10.09
N ASP A 46 -3.15 5.75 10.28
CA ASP A 46 -4.30 5.14 10.95
C ASP A 46 -4.79 3.83 10.30
N GLU A 47 -4.41 3.58 9.04
CA GLU A 47 -4.79 2.36 8.31
C GLU A 47 -3.60 1.51 7.92
N ARG A 48 -2.43 1.81 8.48
CA ARG A 48 -1.22 1.04 8.21
C ARG A 48 -1.43 -0.45 8.42
N GLU A 49 -2.08 -0.85 9.51
CA GLU A 49 -2.33 -2.26 9.81
C GLU A 49 -3.28 -2.90 8.80
N ASP A 50 -4.42 -2.26 8.49
CA ASP A 50 -5.37 -2.75 7.49
C ASP A 50 -4.72 -2.88 6.10
N VAL A 51 -3.90 -1.91 5.71
CA VAL A 51 -3.14 -1.90 4.46
C VAL A 51 -2.19 -3.09 4.40
N LEU A 52 -1.40 -3.32 5.46
CA LEU A 52 -0.45 -4.43 5.51
C LEU A 52 -1.16 -5.78 5.48
N GLN A 53 -2.31 -5.89 6.13
CA GLN A 53 -3.14 -7.08 6.09
C GLN A 53 -3.72 -7.33 4.68
N ALA A 54 -4.21 -6.28 4.01
CA ALA A 54 -4.73 -6.37 2.65
C ALA A 54 -3.64 -6.68 1.61
N LEU A 55 -2.44 -6.14 1.81
CA LEU A 55 -1.28 -6.41 0.95
C LEU A 55 -0.62 -7.76 1.24
N GLY A 56 -0.83 -8.35 2.41
CA GLY A 56 -0.18 -9.59 2.87
C GLY A 56 -0.03 -10.68 1.78
N PRO A 57 -1.08 -11.03 1.02
CA PRO A 57 -0.99 -12.02 -0.06
C PRO A 57 -0.07 -11.65 -1.22
N PHE A 58 0.19 -10.36 -1.42
CA PHE A 58 1.01 -9.82 -2.50
C PHE A 58 2.45 -9.49 -2.09
N LEU A 59 2.72 -9.41 -0.78
CA LEU A 59 4.07 -9.14 -0.26
C LEU A 59 4.92 -10.39 -0.46
N ALA A 60 5.96 -10.27 -1.30
CA ALA A 60 6.84 -11.38 -1.65
C ALA A 60 8.02 -11.57 -0.66
N GLY A 61 7.89 -11.12 0.59
CA GLY A 61 8.96 -11.19 1.59
C GLY A 61 8.98 -10.01 2.57
N PRO A 62 10.11 -9.79 3.28
CA PRO A 62 10.27 -8.64 4.16
C PRO A 62 10.19 -7.35 3.35
N VAL A 63 9.12 -6.58 3.52
CA VAL A 63 8.94 -5.30 2.85
C VAL A 63 9.22 -4.14 3.78
N ALA A 64 9.84 -3.09 3.24
CA ALA A 64 10.04 -1.86 3.98
C ALA A 64 8.73 -1.08 4.04
N VAL A 65 8.27 -0.72 5.24
CA VAL A 65 7.11 0.17 5.42
C VAL A 65 7.64 1.48 5.93
N GLY A 66 7.50 2.54 5.13
CA GLY A 66 7.97 3.87 5.49
C GLY A 66 6.84 4.89 5.46
N PRO A 67 6.84 5.88 6.37
CA PRO A 67 6.07 7.11 6.14
C PRO A 67 6.54 7.74 4.83
N ARG A 68 5.69 8.57 4.21
CA ARG A 68 6.09 9.30 3.00
C ARG A 68 7.33 10.13 3.33
N GLY A 69 8.49 9.64 2.92
CA GLY A 69 9.72 10.39 3.05
C GLY A 69 9.53 11.69 2.29
N ARG A 70 9.60 12.82 2.99
CA ARG A 70 10.01 14.08 2.39
C ARG A 70 11.26 13.74 1.56
N GLY A 71 11.16 13.81 0.24
CA GLY A 71 12.34 13.63 -0.61
C GLY A 71 13.43 14.61 -0.18
N PRO A 72 14.72 14.30 -0.39
CA PRO A 72 15.78 15.27 -0.09
C PRO A 72 15.53 16.51 -0.96
N GLY A 73 15.54 17.68 -0.31
CA GLY A 73 15.46 18.98 -0.96
C GLY A 73 16.75 19.33 -1.70
#